data_AF-A0A2H0DJR6-F1
#
_entry.id   AF-A0A2H0DJR6-F1
#
_cell.length_a   1.000
_cell.length_b   1.000
_cell.length_c   1.000
_cell.angle_alpha   90.00
_cell.angle_beta   90.00
_cell.angle_gamma   90.00
#
_symmetry.space_group_name_H-M   'P 1'
#
loop_
_entity.id
_entity.type
_entity.pdbx_description
1 polymer ?
#
loop_
_entity_poly.entity_id
_entity_poly.type
_entity_poly.pdbx_seq_one_letter_code
_entity_poly.pdbx_strand_id
1 'polypeptide(L)'
;MTGIALLLGAAMLAAAAPGAGEEPGEREPLRQERMLERLDKGLKLDEGQKEKIGKILEKSAARDKSKIEELQKLKKKIKTLSEELRRSNQESREAIRESLNLDQKEKFDAMMQRMKRGGVRGGERRMRGIDMDPGDLPEEMRDRMRGRRDFPPEMWRKGESGGREELPPAIRERIRERMERRREQGEGSQRDVPPPEDWHDGAGDVILAPPVKR
;
A
#
# COMPACT_ATOMS: atom_id res chain seq x y z
N MET A 1 17.08 22.71 52.89
CA MET A 1 16.90 21.55 52.00
C MET A 1 15.52 21.67 51.37
N THR A 2 15.43 22.27 50.19
CA THR A 2 14.18 22.48 49.46
C THR A 2 14.35 21.85 48.07
N GLY A 3 13.70 20.70 47.87
CA GLY A 3 13.72 19.94 46.64
C GLY A 3 12.74 20.49 45.63
N ILE A 4 13.21 20.79 44.42
CA ILE A 4 12.37 21.17 43.28
C ILE A 4 12.23 19.93 42.40
N ALA A 5 11.03 19.35 42.40
CA ALA A 5 10.62 18.29 41.49
C ALA A 5 10.28 18.91 40.13
N LEU A 6 11.14 18.71 39.13
CA LEU A 6 10.88 19.10 37.73
C LEU A 6 10.31 17.89 36.97
N LEU A 7 8.98 17.86 36.90
CA LEU A 7 8.20 17.02 36.00
C LEU A 7 8.27 17.63 34.59
N LEU A 8 9.08 17.05 33.70
CA LEU A 8 9.10 17.37 32.27
C LEU A 8 8.72 16.12 31.48
N GLY A 9 7.41 15.88 31.39
CA GLY A 9 6.80 14.96 30.44
C GLY A 9 6.12 15.75 29.33
N ALA A 10 6.84 16.02 28.24
CA ALA A 10 6.25 16.57 27.02
C ALA A 10 6.59 15.63 25.86
N ALA A 11 5.74 14.61 25.68
CA ALA A 11 5.70 13.83 24.46
C ALA A 11 5.00 14.66 23.37
N MET A 12 5.80 15.38 22.57
CA MET A 12 5.30 15.99 21.33
C MET A 12 5.14 14.91 20.27
N LEU A 13 3.89 14.53 20.02
CA LEU A 13 3.47 13.80 18.82
C LEU A 13 3.82 14.64 17.57
N ALA A 14 4.90 14.28 16.89
CA ALA A 14 5.19 14.80 15.57
C ALA A 14 4.19 14.21 14.57
N ALA A 15 3.14 14.98 14.27
CA ALA A 15 2.21 14.68 13.20
C ALA A 15 2.95 14.64 11.86
N ALA A 16 2.94 13.46 11.24
CA ALA A 16 3.49 13.21 9.92
C ALA A 16 2.70 13.98 8.85
N ALA A 17 3.28 15.05 8.32
CA ALA A 17 2.87 15.62 7.05
C ALA A 17 3.47 14.79 5.90
N PRO A 18 2.65 14.21 4.99
CA PRO A 18 3.14 13.45 3.86
C PRO A 18 3.47 14.43 2.71
N GLY A 19 4.76 14.65 2.41
CA GLY A 19 5.09 15.40 1.19
C GLY A 19 6.40 16.18 1.13
N ALA A 20 7.46 15.74 1.80
CA ALA A 20 8.81 16.27 1.53
C ALA A 20 9.80 15.11 1.49
N GLY A 21 10.08 14.63 0.28
CA GLY A 21 11.26 13.81 0.01
C GLY A 21 12.50 14.69 0.04
N GLU A 22 12.86 15.21 1.22
CA GLU A 22 14.19 15.77 1.45
C GLU A 22 15.17 14.61 1.58
N GLU A 23 16.22 14.63 0.76
CA GLU A 23 17.30 13.67 0.87
C GLU A 23 17.89 13.68 2.30
N PRO A 24 18.16 12.51 2.91
CA PRO A 24 18.50 12.41 4.34
C PRO A 24 19.90 12.92 4.71
N GLY A 25 20.63 13.59 3.79
CA GLY A 25 22.08 13.74 3.89
C GLY A 25 22.61 15.08 4.41
N GLU A 26 21.96 16.21 4.10
CA GLU A 26 22.67 17.49 4.11
C GLU A 26 22.17 18.55 5.10
N ARG A 27 21.15 18.28 5.93
CA ARG A 27 20.50 19.32 6.77
C ARG A 27 20.52 19.07 8.28
N GLU A 28 21.26 18.08 8.78
CA GLU A 28 21.25 17.75 10.21
C GLU A 28 21.74 18.87 11.16
N PRO A 29 22.92 19.52 10.97
CA PRO A 29 23.39 20.53 11.92
C PRO A 29 22.45 21.73 11.98
N LEU A 30 21.93 22.13 10.82
CA LEU A 30 20.91 23.18 10.70
C LEU A 30 19.60 22.85 11.41
N ARG A 31 19.26 21.57 11.58
CA ARG A 31 18.04 21.15 12.28
C ARG A 31 18.17 21.27 13.79
N GLN A 32 19.35 20.94 14.33
CA GLN A 32 19.61 20.97 15.77
C GLN A 32 19.68 22.40 16.29
N GLU A 33 20.39 23.28 15.59
CA GLU A 33 20.50 24.70 15.93
C GLU A 33 19.12 25.36 15.92
N ARG A 34 18.31 25.12 14.88
CA ARG A 34 16.93 25.62 14.79
C ARG A 34 16.04 25.09 15.91
N MET A 35 16.25 23.84 16.33
CA MET A 35 15.48 23.26 17.43
C MET A 35 15.87 23.91 18.77
N LEU A 36 17.16 24.09 19.02
CA LEU A 36 17.65 24.77 20.21
C LEU A 36 17.16 26.23 20.25
N GLU A 37 17.19 26.93 19.13
CA GLU A 37 16.68 28.31 19.00
C GLU A 37 15.16 28.39 19.27
N ARG A 38 14.38 27.40 18.80
CA ARG A 38 12.94 27.32 19.09
C ARG A 38 12.67 27.05 20.58
N LEU A 39 13.44 26.16 21.19
CA LEU A 39 13.34 25.87 22.62
C LEU A 39 13.71 27.10 23.45
N ASP A 40 14.76 27.82 23.05
CA ASP A 40 15.18 29.06 23.69
C ASP A 40 14.11 30.14 23.60
N LYS A 41 13.55 30.39 22.40
CA LYS A 41 12.47 31.35 22.20
C LYS A 41 11.23 31.05 23.03
N GLY A 42 10.88 29.77 23.20
CA GLY A 42 9.69 29.35 23.94
C GLY A 42 9.87 29.32 25.46
N LEU A 43 11.06 28.96 25.94
CA LEU A 43 11.30 28.67 27.36
C LEU A 43 12.25 29.67 28.05
N LYS A 44 12.86 30.59 27.29
CA LYS A 44 13.89 31.54 27.75
C LYS A 44 15.00 30.82 28.53
N LEU A 45 15.69 29.92 27.83
CA LEU A 45 16.70 29.06 28.44
C LEU A 45 17.91 29.88 28.88
N ASP A 46 18.49 29.56 30.04
CA ASP A 46 19.78 30.12 30.44
C ASP A 46 20.95 29.47 29.67
N GLU A 47 22.13 30.10 29.70
CA GLU A 47 23.32 29.60 28.96
C GLU A 47 23.72 28.17 29.37
N GLY A 48 23.63 27.84 30.66
CA GLY A 48 23.95 26.50 31.16
C GLY A 48 22.93 25.44 30.71
N GLN A 49 21.66 25.80 30.59
CA GLN A 49 20.61 24.95 30.02
C GLN A 49 20.80 24.75 28.53
N LYS A 50 21.13 25.81 27.77
CA LYS A 50 21.43 25.72 26.33
C LYS A 50 22.59 24.77 26.07
N GLU A 51 23.67 24.86 26.84
CA GLU A 51 24.82 23.98 26.69
C GLU A 51 24.45 22.51 26.98
N LYS A 52 23.68 22.26 28.04
CA LYS A 52 23.22 20.89 28.39
C LYS A 52 22.31 20.30 27.31
N ILE A 53 21.33 21.08 26.83
CA ILE A 53 20.41 20.65 25.78
C ILE A 53 21.16 20.44 24.47
N GLY A 54 22.09 21.33 24.12
CA GLY A 54 22.97 21.18 22.96
C GLY A 54 23.72 19.84 22.97
N LYS A 55 24.37 19.49 24.09
CA LYS A 55 25.05 18.19 24.25
C LYS A 55 24.10 16.99 24.15
N ILE A 56 22.86 17.12 24.61
CA ILE A 56 21.84 16.06 24.47
C ILE A 56 21.44 15.89 23.00
N LEU A 57 21.19 16.99 22.29
CA LEU A 57 20.87 16.97 20.86
C LEU A 57 22.01 16.37 20.04
N GLU A 58 23.25 16.80 20.28
CA GLU A 58 24.44 16.27 19.61
C GLU A 58 24.59 14.75 19.80
N LYS A 59 24.45 14.26 21.05
CA LYS A 59 24.46 12.81 21.33
C LYS A 59 23.30 12.08 20.65
N SER A 60 22.13 12.71 20.52
CA SER A 60 21.01 12.13 19.79
C SER A 60 21.31 12.02 18.30
N ALA A 61 21.83 13.07 17.66
CA ALA A 61 22.20 13.01 16.24
C ALA A 61 23.26 11.96 15.97
N ALA A 62 24.27 11.83 16.84
CA ALA A 62 25.27 10.77 16.67
C ALA A 62 24.64 9.37 16.67
N ARG A 63 23.64 9.13 17.52
CA ARG A 63 22.89 7.86 17.54
C ARG A 63 22.01 7.71 16.31
N ASP A 64 21.34 8.77 15.88
CA ASP A 64 20.45 8.73 14.72
C ASP A 64 21.24 8.49 13.44
N LYS A 65 22.42 9.11 13.28
CA LYS A 65 23.35 8.84 12.18
C LYS A 65 23.74 7.37 12.11
N SER A 66 24.12 6.77 13.24
CA SER A 66 24.45 5.34 13.31
C SER A 66 23.26 4.45 12.88
N LYS A 67 22.04 4.77 13.33
CA LYS A 67 20.83 4.04 12.92
C LYS A 67 20.51 4.22 11.43
N ILE A 68 20.71 5.42 10.88
CA ILE A 68 20.50 5.70 9.47
C ILE A 68 21.47 4.86 8.61
N GLU A 69 22.73 4.77 9.01
CA GLU A 69 23.71 3.91 8.33
C GLU A 69 23.32 2.43 8.39
N GLU A 70 22.83 1.94 9.53
CA GLU A 70 22.30 0.58 9.66
C GLU A 70 21.09 0.34 8.77
N LEU A 71 20.13 1.28 8.72
CA LEU A 71 18.98 1.21 7.85
C LEU A 71 19.39 1.19 6.37
N GLN A 72 20.39 1.97 5.98
CA GLN A 72 20.93 1.93 4.62
C GLN A 72 21.57 0.58 4.29
N LYS A 73 22.33 -0.01 5.23
CA LYS A 73 22.88 -1.37 5.08
C LYS A 73 21.77 -2.41 4.94
N LEU A 74 20.73 -2.35 5.77
CA LEU A 74 19.57 -3.22 5.69
C LEU A 74 18.83 -3.07 4.36
N LYS A 75 18.62 -1.84 3.89
CA LYS A 75 17.99 -1.58 2.58
C LYS A 75 18.78 -2.20 1.43
N LYS A 76 20.12 -2.11 1.46
CA LYS A 76 20.99 -2.77 0.48
C LYS A 76 20.84 -4.30 0.56
N LYS A 77 20.85 -4.89 1.77
CA LYS A 77 20.64 -6.33 1.96
C LYS A 77 19.27 -6.81 1.47
N ILE A 78 18.21 -6.04 1.72
CA ILE A 78 16.86 -6.37 1.22
C ILE A 78 16.84 -6.36 -0.31
N LYS A 79 17.52 -5.38 -0.94
CA LYS A 79 17.63 -5.32 -2.40
C LYS A 79 18.35 -6.55 -2.95
N THR A 80 19.48 -6.94 -2.37
CA THR A 80 20.23 -8.13 -2.83
C THR A 80 19.42 -9.42 -2.63
N LEU A 81 18.81 -9.61 -1.46
CA LEU A 81 17.94 -10.77 -1.20
C LEU A 81 16.74 -10.81 -2.15
N SER A 82 16.14 -9.67 -2.47
CA SER A 82 15.05 -9.60 -3.43
C SER A 82 15.50 -9.98 -4.85
N GLU A 83 16.72 -9.63 -5.25
CA GLU A 83 17.30 -10.01 -6.53
C GLU A 83 17.62 -11.51 -6.58
N GLU A 84 18.19 -12.06 -5.50
CA GLU A 84 18.43 -13.50 -5.34
C GLU A 84 17.13 -14.31 -5.39
N LEU A 85 16.11 -13.89 -4.64
CA LEU A 85 14.80 -14.54 -4.67
C LEU A 85 14.17 -14.49 -6.07
N ARG A 86 14.36 -13.39 -6.81
CA ARG A 86 13.87 -13.29 -8.19
C ARG A 86 14.59 -14.26 -9.13
N ARG A 87 15.91 -14.41 -8.99
CA ARG A 87 16.72 -15.37 -9.77
C ARG A 87 16.32 -16.81 -9.45
N SER A 88 16.27 -17.18 -8.17
CA SER A 88 15.86 -18.52 -7.73
C SER A 88 14.45 -18.88 -8.21
N ASN A 89 13.50 -17.94 -8.17
CA ASN A 89 12.17 -18.15 -8.73
C ASN A 89 12.18 -18.33 -10.25
N GLN A 90 13.07 -17.65 -10.97
CA GLN A 90 13.20 -17.81 -12.41
C GLN A 90 13.80 -19.18 -12.75
N GLU A 91 14.87 -19.58 -12.08
CA GLU A 91 15.49 -20.91 -12.22
C GLU A 91 14.47 -22.03 -11.93
N SER A 92 13.68 -21.89 -10.86
CA SER A 92 12.61 -22.84 -10.54
C SER A 92 11.56 -22.93 -11.64
N ARG A 93 11.18 -21.80 -12.26
CA ARG A 93 10.21 -21.79 -13.37
C ARG A 93 10.78 -22.44 -14.62
N GLU A 94 12.05 -22.22 -14.91
CA GLU A 94 12.75 -22.83 -16.05
C GLU A 94 12.85 -24.35 -15.86
N ALA A 95 13.26 -24.81 -14.67
CA ALA A 95 13.30 -26.23 -14.33
C ALA A 95 11.92 -26.91 -14.41
N ILE A 96 10.86 -26.25 -13.91
CA ILE A 96 9.49 -26.74 -14.07
C ILE A 96 9.15 -26.83 -15.56
N ARG A 97 9.40 -25.76 -16.33
CA ARG A 97 9.08 -25.71 -17.76
C ARG A 97 9.80 -26.81 -18.54
N GLU A 98 11.06 -27.10 -18.24
CA GLU A 98 11.82 -28.16 -18.90
C GLU A 98 11.23 -29.55 -18.67
N SER A 99 10.66 -29.82 -17.49
CA SER A 99 10.00 -31.09 -17.17
C SER A 99 8.65 -31.31 -17.86
N LEU A 100 8.07 -30.27 -18.49
CA LEU A 100 6.76 -30.31 -19.12
C LEU A 100 6.82 -30.72 -20.60
N ASN A 101 5.77 -31.37 -21.09
CA ASN A 101 5.59 -31.61 -22.53
C ASN A 101 5.16 -30.33 -23.27
N LEU A 102 5.08 -30.38 -24.61
CA LEU A 102 4.85 -29.19 -25.45
C LEU A 102 3.54 -28.46 -25.09
N ASP A 103 2.42 -29.19 -25.03
CA ASP A 103 1.10 -28.62 -24.74
C ASP A 103 1.02 -28.04 -23.31
N GLN A 104 1.70 -28.67 -22.35
CA GLN A 104 1.78 -28.18 -20.97
C GLN A 104 2.63 -26.92 -20.86
N LYS A 105 3.71 -26.79 -21.64
CA LYS A 105 4.56 -25.59 -21.68
C LYS A 105 3.76 -24.37 -22.11
N GLU A 106 2.93 -24.48 -23.15
CA GLU A 106 2.09 -23.38 -23.60
C GLU A 106 1.09 -22.93 -22.54
N LYS A 107 0.42 -23.88 -21.86
CA LYS A 107 -0.51 -23.59 -20.77
C LYS A 107 0.19 -22.95 -19.57
N PHE A 108 1.38 -23.43 -19.22
CA PHE A 108 2.21 -22.87 -18.15
C PHE A 108 2.63 -21.43 -18.48
N ASP A 109 3.11 -21.18 -19.70
CA ASP A 109 3.52 -19.84 -20.13
C ASP A 109 2.34 -18.86 -20.12
N ALA A 110 1.16 -19.28 -20.61
CA ALA A 110 -0.07 -18.47 -20.57
C ALA A 110 -0.49 -18.15 -19.11
N MET A 111 -0.38 -19.14 -18.21
CA MET A 111 -0.66 -18.97 -16.79
C MET A 111 0.29 -17.94 -16.14
N MET A 112 1.59 -18.07 -16.40
CA MET A 112 2.60 -17.15 -15.87
C MET A 112 2.41 -15.72 -16.41
N GLN A 113 2.05 -15.56 -17.68
CA GLN A 113 1.69 -14.27 -18.25
C GLN A 113 0.47 -13.66 -17.56
N ARG A 114 -0.57 -14.46 -17.27
CA ARG A 114 -1.76 -14.00 -16.54
C ARG A 114 -1.41 -13.56 -15.13
N MET A 115 -0.57 -14.30 -14.39
CA MET A 115 -0.11 -13.89 -13.06
C MET A 115 0.67 -12.56 -13.11
N LYS A 116 1.56 -12.38 -14.10
CA LYS A 116 2.31 -11.13 -14.30
C LYS A 116 1.38 -9.94 -14.53
N ARG A 117 0.28 -10.13 -15.26
CA ARG A 117 -0.73 -9.09 -15.52
C ARG A 117 -1.69 -8.88 -14.34
N GLY A 118 -1.99 -9.92 -13.57
CA GLY A 118 -2.93 -9.90 -12.44
C GLY A 118 -2.35 -9.36 -11.12
N GLY A 119 -1.04 -9.45 -10.92
CA GLY A 119 -0.40 -9.08 -9.65
C GLY A 119 -0.38 -7.58 -9.32
N VAL A 120 -0.56 -6.69 -10.29
CA VAL A 120 -0.37 -5.24 -10.08
C VAL A 120 -1.67 -4.51 -9.72
N ARG A 121 -2.85 -4.99 -10.14
CA ARG A 121 -4.12 -4.26 -9.95
C ARG A 121 -4.91 -4.60 -8.68
N GLY A 122 -4.61 -5.73 -8.01
CA GLY A 122 -5.33 -6.18 -6.81
C GLY A 122 -4.66 -5.84 -5.48
N GLY A 123 -3.34 -5.64 -5.46
CA GLY A 123 -2.57 -5.49 -4.21
C GLY A 123 -2.60 -4.09 -3.60
N GLU A 124 -2.64 -3.03 -4.41
CA GLU A 124 -2.62 -1.65 -3.89
C GLU A 124 -3.95 -1.22 -3.25
N ARG A 125 -5.07 -1.86 -3.60
CA ARG A 125 -6.35 -1.65 -2.89
C ARG A 125 -6.49 -2.48 -1.61
N ARG A 126 -5.75 -3.59 -1.48
CA ARG A 126 -5.75 -4.43 -0.27
C ARG A 126 -4.65 -4.05 0.72
N MET A 127 -3.57 -3.38 0.31
CA MET A 127 -2.56 -2.88 1.25
C MET A 127 -2.88 -1.52 1.90
N ARG A 128 -3.97 -0.85 1.49
CA ARG A 128 -4.56 0.28 2.24
C ARG A 128 -5.78 -0.08 3.10
N GLY A 129 -6.20 -1.33 3.06
CA GLY A 129 -7.22 -1.87 3.94
C GLY A 129 -6.71 -3.22 4.40
N ILE A 130 -5.99 -3.22 5.52
CA ILE A 130 -5.65 -4.42 6.28
C ILE A 130 -6.89 -5.33 6.22
N ASP A 131 -6.81 -6.47 5.53
CA ASP A 131 -7.79 -7.56 5.66
C ASP A 131 -7.59 -8.14 7.07
N MET A 132 -7.82 -7.31 8.08
CA MET A 132 -7.96 -7.72 9.47
C MET A 132 -9.31 -8.40 9.50
N ASP A 133 -9.33 -9.66 9.90
CA ASP A 133 -10.57 -10.33 10.22
C ASP A 133 -11.31 -9.41 11.20
N PRO A 134 -12.58 -9.03 10.94
CA PRO A 134 -13.29 -8.14 11.84
C PRO A 134 -13.30 -8.66 13.29
N GLY A 135 -13.05 -9.96 13.53
CA GLY A 135 -12.71 -10.55 14.84
C GLY A 135 -11.58 -9.87 15.61
N ASP A 136 -10.52 -9.45 14.92
CA ASP A 136 -9.24 -9.03 15.50
C ASP A 136 -9.11 -7.51 15.65
N LEU A 137 -10.14 -6.75 15.27
CA LEU A 137 -10.17 -5.30 15.42
C LEU A 137 -10.46 -4.90 16.87
N PRO A 138 -9.74 -3.91 17.44
CA PRO A 138 -10.10 -3.31 18.72
C PRO A 138 -11.56 -2.85 18.75
N GLU A 139 -12.24 -3.05 19.88
CA GLU A 139 -13.69 -2.84 20.03
C GLU A 139 -14.13 -1.42 19.63
N GLU A 140 -13.31 -0.42 19.95
CA GLU A 140 -13.52 0.99 19.60
C GLU A 140 -13.53 1.24 18.07
N MET A 141 -12.74 0.47 17.32
CA MET A 141 -12.66 0.55 15.87
C MET A 141 -13.79 -0.23 15.21
N ARG A 142 -14.21 -1.35 15.83
CA ARG A 142 -15.43 -2.10 15.47
C ARG A 142 -16.67 -1.23 15.54
N ASP A 143 -16.84 -0.48 16.62
CA ASP A 143 -17.99 0.41 16.80
C ASP A 143 -17.97 1.59 15.83
N ARG A 144 -16.78 2.14 15.54
CA ARG A 144 -16.63 3.19 14.51
C ARG A 144 -16.93 2.68 13.09
N MET A 145 -16.69 1.40 12.80
CA MET A 145 -17.13 0.78 11.53
C MET A 145 -18.62 0.44 11.52
N ARG A 146 -19.20 0.03 12.65
CA ARG A 146 -20.65 -0.19 12.79
C ARG A 146 -21.44 1.12 12.66
N GLY A 147 -20.91 2.24 13.15
CA GLY A 147 -21.49 3.58 13.00
C GLY A 147 -21.50 4.14 11.57
N ARG A 148 -20.92 3.44 10.58
CA ARG A 148 -21.13 3.76 9.15
C ARG A 148 -22.29 2.99 8.51
N ARG A 149 -23.08 2.24 9.29
CA ARG A 149 -24.33 1.59 8.83
C ARG A 149 -25.59 2.41 9.10
N ASP A 150 -25.47 3.67 9.55
CA ASP A 150 -26.60 4.59 9.66
C ASP A 150 -26.92 5.32 8.35
N PHE A 151 -26.59 4.71 7.20
CA PHE A 151 -27.13 5.17 5.92
C PHE A 151 -28.48 4.45 5.69
N PRO A 152 -29.60 5.18 5.64
CA PRO A 152 -30.93 4.58 5.50
C PRO A 152 -30.98 3.61 4.31
N PRO A 153 -31.68 2.46 4.44
CA PRO A 153 -31.72 1.41 3.42
C PRO A 153 -32.14 1.91 2.02
N GLU A 154 -32.89 2.99 1.98
CA GLU A 154 -33.37 3.64 0.75
C GLU A 154 -32.22 4.22 -0.10
N MET A 155 -31.11 4.62 0.51
CA MET A 155 -29.94 5.13 -0.23
C MET A 155 -29.08 4.04 -0.84
N TRP A 156 -29.27 2.77 -0.45
CA TRP A 156 -28.50 1.65 -0.99
C TRP A 156 -28.98 1.24 -2.39
N ARG A 157 -30.24 1.55 -2.75
CA ARG A 157 -30.82 1.25 -4.08
C ARG A 157 -30.66 2.35 -5.11
N LYS A 158 -30.23 3.56 -4.72
CA LYS A 158 -30.14 4.71 -5.65
C LYS A 158 -28.88 4.73 -6.54
N GLY A 159 -28.05 3.68 -6.45
CA GLY A 159 -26.86 3.50 -7.28
C GLY A 159 -27.06 2.68 -8.57
N GLU A 160 -28.17 1.95 -8.73
CA GLU A 160 -28.32 0.98 -9.82
C GLU A 160 -29.14 1.44 -11.03
N SER A 161 -29.84 2.57 -11.00
CA SER A 161 -30.66 2.97 -12.18
C SER A 161 -30.88 4.46 -12.45
N GLY A 162 -30.51 5.39 -11.57
CA GLY A 162 -30.97 6.80 -11.71
C GLY A 162 -30.00 7.83 -12.30
N GLY A 163 -28.68 7.59 -12.30
CA GLY A 163 -27.71 8.69 -12.45
C GLY A 163 -27.49 9.24 -13.87
N ARG A 164 -27.96 8.57 -14.92
CA ARG A 164 -27.79 9.05 -16.31
C ARG A 164 -28.90 9.99 -16.76
N GLU A 165 -30.06 9.93 -16.12
CA GLU A 165 -31.25 10.73 -16.49
C GLU A 165 -31.40 12.04 -15.73
N GLU A 166 -30.47 12.39 -14.84
CA GLU A 166 -30.47 13.69 -14.14
C GLU A 166 -29.39 14.66 -14.67
N LEU A 167 -28.53 14.22 -15.60
CA LEU A 167 -27.51 15.10 -16.18
C LEU A 167 -28.14 16.11 -17.15
N PRO A 168 -27.68 17.37 -17.20
CA PRO A 168 -28.05 18.32 -18.23
C PRO A 168 -27.85 17.71 -19.64
N PRO A 169 -28.73 18.00 -20.62
CA PRO A 169 -28.69 17.37 -21.94
C PRO A 169 -27.31 17.44 -22.63
N ALA A 170 -26.62 18.58 -22.50
CA ALA A 170 -25.29 18.79 -23.05
C ALA A 170 -24.23 17.82 -22.48
N ILE A 171 -24.34 17.44 -21.21
CA ILE A 171 -23.41 16.49 -20.59
C ILE A 171 -23.70 15.07 -21.04
N ARG A 172 -24.98 14.71 -21.27
CA ARG A 172 -25.36 13.39 -21.78
C ARG A 172 -24.85 13.17 -23.20
N GLU A 173 -25.02 14.16 -24.07
CA GLU A 173 -24.48 14.15 -25.44
C GLU A 173 -22.97 13.93 -25.42
N ARG A 174 -22.25 14.68 -24.59
CA ARG A 174 -20.78 14.59 -24.48
C ARG A 174 -20.30 13.23 -23.93
N ILE A 175 -21.06 12.62 -23.03
CA ILE A 175 -20.78 11.26 -22.53
C ILE A 175 -21.08 10.22 -23.61
N ARG A 176 -22.18 10.37 -24.35
CA ARG A 176 -22.56 9.47 -25.45
C ARG A 176 -21.52 9.51 -26.57
N GLU A 177 -21.12 10.70 -27.01
CA GLU A 177 -20.09 10.90 -28.01
C GLU A 177 -18.74 10.31 -27.56
N ARG A 178 -18.36 10.50 -26.29
CA ARG A 178 -17.14 9.90 -25.73
C ARG A 178 -17.19 8.38 -25.70
N MET A 179 -18.34 7.79 -25.37
CA MET A 179 -18.53 6.33 -25.37
C MET A 179 -18.46 5.75 -26.77
N GLU A 180 -19.07 6.43 -27.75
CA GLU A 180 -19.08 6.03 -29.15
C GLU A 180 -17.67 6.11 -29.77
N ARG A 181 -16.95 7.20 -29.51
CA ARG A 181 -15.56 7.37 -29.95
C ARG A 181 -14.62 6.30 -29.37
N ARG A 182 -14.85 5.87 -28.11
CA ARG A 182 -14.11 4.76 -27.50
C ARG A 182 -14.48 3.40 -28.09
N ARG A 183 -15.72 3.22 -28.53
CA ARG A 183 -16.17 2.00 -29.20
C ARG A 183 -15.54 1.86 -30.59
N GLU A 184 -15.49 2.95 -31.35
CA GLU A 184 -14.79 3.02 -32.65
C GLU A 184 -13.29 2.75 -32.52
N GLN A 185 -12.67 3.20 -31.43
CA GLN A 185 -11.25 2.98 -31.14
C GLN A 185 -10.94 1.58 -30.56
N GLY A 186 -11.95 0.72 -30.38
CA GLY A 186 -11.75 -0.61 -29.79
C GLY A 186 -11.42 -0.60 -28.29
N GLU A 187 -11.59 0.53 -27.60
CA GLU A 187 -11.30 0.70 -26.16
C GLU A 187 -12.52 0.41 -25.26
N GLY A 188 -13.43 -0.46 -25.71
CA GLY A 188 -14.58 -0.89 -24.94
C GLY A 188 -14.16 -1.56 -23.63
N SER A 189 -14.88 -1.27 -22.54
CA SER A 189 -14.75 -2.06 -21.32
C SER A 189 -15.15 -3.50 -21.65
N GLN A 190 -14.31 -4.48 -21.32
CA GLN A 190 -14.59 -5.91 -21.45
C GLN A 190 -15.91 -6.38 -20.78
N ARG A 191 -16.63 -5.50 -20.06
CA ARG A 191 -17.95 -5.76 -19.51
C ARG A 191 -19.08 -5.78 -20.55
N ASP A 192 -18.90 -5.14 -21.72
CA ASP A 192 -19.94 -5.04 -22.74
C ASP A 192 -19.74 -6.00 -23.93
N VAL A 193 -18.72 -6.86 -23.88
CA VAL A 193 -18.57 -7.98 -24.81
C VAL A 193 -19.39 -9.13 -24.21
N PRO A 194 -20.51 -9.55 -24.83
CA PRO A 194 -21.20 -10.74 -24.37
C PRO A 194 -20.19 -11.89 -24.36
N PRO A 195 -20.16 -12.71 -23.30
CA PRO A 195 -19.29 -13.88 -23.27
C PRO A 195 -19.51 -14.69 -24.55
N PRO A 196 -18.45 -15.26 -25.17
CA PRO A 196 -18.61 -16.14 -26.32
C PRO A 196 -19.63 -17.23 -26.00
N GLU A 197 -20.56 -17.51 -26.92
CA GLU A 197 -21.65 -18.48 -26.74
C GLU A 197 -21.15 -19.91 -26.46
N ASP A 198 -19.87 -20.15 -26.68
CA ASP A 198 -19.14 -21.40 -26.56
C ASP A 198 -18.51 -21.64 -25.16
N TRP A 199 -18.82 -20.79 -24.17
CA TRP A 199 -18.63 -21.13 -22.75
C TRP A 199 -19.75 -22.06 -22.28
N HIS A 200 -19.80 -23.26 -22.85
CA HIS A 200 -20.42 -24.37 -22.17
C HIS A 200 -19.59 -24.65 -20.91
N ASP A 201 -20.21 -24.48 -19.74
CA ASP A 201 -19.75 -25.03 -18.48
C ASP A 201 -19.66 -26.55 -18.63
N GLY A 202 -18.55 -27.00 -19.23
CA GLY A 202 -18.09 -28.37 -19.14
C GLY A 202 -17.74 -28.62 -17.69
N ALA A 203 -18.75 -28.89 -16.88
CA ALA A 203 -18.67 -29.74 -15.71
C ALA A 203 -18.18 -31.11 -16.20
N GLY A 204 -16.90 -31.18 -16.57
CA GLY A 204 -16.21 -32.42 -16.83
C GLY A 204 -16.10 -33.12 -15.49
N ASP A 205 -16.83 -34.22 -15.37
CA ASP A 205 -16.66 -35.20 -14.32
C ASP A 205 -15.16 -35.49 -14.14
N VAL A 206 -14.62 -34.99 -13.02
CA VAL A 206 -13.27 -35.32 -12.60
C VAL A 206 -13.31 -36.77 -12.13
N ILE A 207 -12.96 -37.69 -13.02
CA ILE A 207 -12.73 -39.10 -12.69
C ILE A 207 -11.54 -39.13 -11.72
N LEU A 208 -11.85 -39.26 -10.43
CA LEU A 208 -10.89 -39.51 -9.36
C LEU A 208 -10.19 -40.85 -9.64
N ALA A 209 -8.92 -40.79 -10.01
CA ALA A 209 -8.07 -41.98 -10.07
C ALA A 209 -7.89 -42.57 -8.65
N PRO A 210 -7.93 -43.90 -8.48
CA PRO A 210 -7.80 -44.53 -7.18
C PRO A 210 -6.38 -44.37 -6.60
N PRO A 211 -6.24 -44.34 -5.26
CA PRO A 211 -4.95 -44.14 -4.61
C PRO A 211 -4.01 -45.34 -4.81
N VAL A 212 -2.79 -45.04 -5.23
CA VAL A 212 -1.68 -46.01 -5.28
C VAL A 212 -1.23 -46.28 -3.85
N LYS A 213 -1.40 -47.52 -3.38
CA LYS A 213 -0.84 -47.98 -2.10
C LYS A 213 0.69 -48.08 -2.22
N ARG A 214 1.40 -47.49 -1.27
CA ARG A 214 2.82 -47.78 -0.99
C ARG A 214 2.91 -48.39 0.40
#